data_AF-A0A432MFJ4-F1
#
_entry.id   AF-A0A432MFJ4-F1
#
_cell.length_a   1.000
_cell.length_b   1.000
_cell.length_c   1.000
_cell.angle_alpha   90.00
_cell.angle_beta   90.00
_cell.angle_gamma   90.00
#
_symmetry.space_group_name_H-M   'P 1'
#
loop_
_entity.id
_entity.type
_entity.pdbx_description
1 polymer ?
#
loop_
_entity_poly.entity_id
_entity_poly.type
_entity_poly.pdbx_seq_one_letter_code
_entity_poly.pdbx_strand_id
1 'polypeptide(L)'
;MDHAADLKAKALRIAGEIHQYASEKGWTPGSYQIFANMNTSWGIIRIGVASDHFKKDSGYDEVSDEDFVDLIKYLQRELSGDPGLYESISLNLCTFDDSAGLTTFYYPNLESDDVEIDFADLNPGVVDPRTAFVRASSQGGN
;
A
#
# COMPACT_ATOMS: atom_id res chain seq x y z
N MET A 1 19.20 -5.93 17.31
CA MET A 1 17.91 -5.27 17.00
C MET A 1 17.04 -6.30 16.33
N ASP A 2 15.77 -6.37 16.69
CA ASP A 2 14.80 -7.26 16.05
C ASP A 2 14.64 -6.82 14.59
N HIS A 3 15.03 -7.67 13.64
CA HIS A 3 15.05 -7.34 12.21
C HIS A 3 13.65 -7.03 11.69
N ALA A 4 12.61 -7.66 12.26
CA ALA A 4 11.23 -7.36 11.96
C ALA A 4 10.83 -5.96 12.43
N ALA A 5 11.32 -5.52 13.59
CA ALA A 5 11.04 -4.17 14.11
C ALA A 5 11.70 -3.08 13.24
N ASP A 6 12.91 -3.32 12.73
CA ASP A 6 13.59 -2.41 11.79
C ASP A 6 12.80 -2.28 10.48
N LEU A 7 12.42 -3.41 9.87
CA LEU A 7 11.62 -3.40 8.63
C LEU A 7 10.24 -2.78 8.83
N LYS A 8 9.59 -3.02 9.96
CA LYS A 8 8.33 -2.35 10.30
C LYS A 8 8.53 -0.83 10.38
N ALA A 9 9.56 -0.35 11.08
CA ALA A 9 9.84 1.09 11.18
C ALA A 9 10.09 1.72 9.81
N LYS A 10 10.83 1.01 8.94
CA LYS A 10 11.08 1.41 7.55
C LYS A 10 9.79 1.50 6.73
N ALA A 11 8.92 0.51 6.82
CA ALA A 11 7.64 0.50 6.12
C ALA A 11 6.73 1.65 6.57
N LEU A 12 6.69 1.94 7.88
CA LEU A 12 5.94 3.09 8.40
C LEU A 12 6.49 4.43 7.92
N ARG A 13 7.82 4.55 7.78
CA ARG A 13 8.43 5.73 7.17
C ARG A 13 8.02 5.89 5.71
N ILE A 14 8.07 4.80 4.93
CA ILE A 14 7.63 4.82 3.52
C ILE A 14 6.15 5.19 3.40
N ALA A 15 5.29 4.64 4.26
CA ALA A 15 3.87 4.99 4.30
C ALA A 15 3.68 6.48 4.61
N GLY A 16 4.49 7.04 5.52
CA GLY A 16 4.52 8.49 5.80
C GLY A 16 4.84 9.33 4.56
N GLU A 17 5.83 8.94 3.76
CA GLU A 17 6.15 9.64 2.50
C GLU A 17 5.02 9.51 1.48
N ILE A 18 4.34 8.36 1.39
CA ILE A 18 3.19 8.17 0.50
C ILE A 18 2.01 9.05 0.94
N HIS A 19 1.76 9.17 2.26
CA HIS A 19 0.76 10.09 2.77
C HIS A 19 1.09 11.55 2.45
N GLN A 20 2.37 11.93 2.55
CA GLN A 20 2.83 13.27 2.19
C GLN A 20 2.63 13.53 0.69
N TYR A 21 3.02 12.60 -0.18
CA TYR A 21 2.74 12.65 -1.61
C TYR A 21 1.24 12.83 -1.90
N ALA A 22 0.40 11.99 -1.28
CA ALA A 22 -1.04 12.06 -1.44
C ALA A 22 -1.59 13.43 -1.01
N SER A 23 -1.11 13.97 0.12
CA SER A 23 -1.47 15.31 0.58
C SER A 23 -1.04 16.41 -0.40
N GLU A 24 0.16 16.34 -0.98
CA GLU A 24 0.65 17.29 -1.98
C GLU A 24 -0.16 17.26 -3.28
N LYS A 25 -0.70 16.08 -3.63
CA LYS A 25 -1.62 15.90 -4.76
C LYS A 25 -3.07 16.28 -4.43
N GLY A 26 -3.38 16.59 -3.17
CA GLY A 26 -4.72 16.94 -2.71
C GLY A 26 -5.65 15.73 -2.54
N TRP A 27 -5.11 14.54 -2.37
CA TRP A 27 -5.88 13.33 -2.09
C TRP A 27 -6.44 13.37 -0.66
N THR A 28 -7.56 12.68 -0.44
CA THR A 28 -8.20 12.61 0.87
C THR A 28 -7.94 11.24 1.52
N PRO A 29 -8.00 11.11 2.85
CA PRO A 29 -7.79 9.82 3.53
C PRO A 29 -8.74 8.68 3.12
N GLY A 30 -9.79 8.95 2.33
CA GLY A 30 -10.68 7.94 1.76
C GLY A 30 -10.45 7.64 0.28
N SER A 31 -9.63 8.42 -0.42
CA SER A 31 -9.38 8.26 -1.86
C SER A 31 -8.17 7.38 -2.18
N TYR A 32 -7.43 6.94 -1.16
CA TYR A 32 -6.33 5.98 -1.30
C TYR A 32 -6.13 5.14 -0.04
N GLN A 33 -5.41 4.02 -0.18
CA GLN A 33 -5.08 3.09 0.90
C GLN A 33 -3.69 2.50 0.66
N ILE A 34 -2.93 2.29 1.74
CA ILE A 34 -1.58 1.70 1.73
C ILE A 34 -1.62 0.31 2.37
N PHE A 35 -0.94 -0.64 1.75
CA PHE A 35 -0.78 -1.99 2.25
C PHE A 35 0.70 -2.31 2.30
N ALA A 36 1.13 -3.05 3.31
CA ALA A 36 2.53 -3.44 3.42
C ALA A 36 2.66 -4.85 4.00
N ASN A 37 3.56 -5.62 3.42
CA ASN A 37 4.14 -6.78 4.07
C ASN A 37 5.67 -6.68 4.02
N MET A 38 6.32 -7.36 4.95
CA MET A 38 7.77 -7.43 5.03
C MET A 38 8.22 -8.88 4.96
N ASN A 39 9.22 -9.13 4.14
CA ASN A 39 9.93 -10.40 4.09
C ASN A 39 11.20 -10.26 4.93
N THR A 40 11.18 -10.81 6.14
CA THR A 40 12.34 -10.70 7.06
C THR A 40 13.54 -11.51 6.60
N SER A 41 13.35 -12.50 5.73
CA SER A 41 14.43 -13.33 5.21
C SER A 41 15.28 -12.57 4.18
N TRP A 42 14.66 -11.71 3.37
CA TRP A 42 15.31 -10.98 2.27
C TRP A 42 15.45 -9.48 2.54
N GLY A 43 14.91 -8.97 3.64
CA GLY A 43 14.96 -7.55 3.98
C GLY A 43 14.14 -6.67 3.03
N ILE A 44 13.08 -7.23 2.45
CA ILE A 44 12.22 -6.57 1.45
C ILE A 44 10.93 -6.11 2.11
N ILE A 45 10.45 -4.94 1.70
CA ILE A 45 9.16 -4.35 2.06
C ILE A 45 8.34 -4.25 0.78
N ARG A 46 7.24 -5.01 0.70
CA ARG A 46 6.31 -4.91 -0.43
C ARG A 46 5.19 -3.94 -0.08
N ILE A 47 5.14 -2.82 -0.77
CA ILE A 47 4.14 -1.76 -0.59
C ILE A 47 3.12 -1.82 -1.72
N GLY A 48 1.84 -1.86 -1.38
CA GLY A 48 0.72 -1.63 -2.28
C GLY A 48 0.11 -0.25 -2.03
N VAL A 49 -0.15 0.53 -3.07
CA VAL A 49 -0.95 1.75 -2.98
C VAL A 49 -2.17 1.59 -3.87
N ALA A 50 -3.35 1.65 -3.28
CA ALA A 50 -4.61 1.70 -3.99
C ALA A 50 -5.14 3.13 -4.00
N SER A 51 -5.64 3.63 -5.14
CA SER A 51 -6.19 4.99 -5.23
C SER A 51 -7.24 5.12 -6.34
N ASP A 52 -8.28 5.93 -6.12
CA ASP A 52 -9.22 6.33 -7.18
C ASP A 52 -8.62 7.36 -8.17
N HIS A 53 -7.49 7.94 -7.81
CA HIS A 53 -6.78 8.93 -8.63
C HIS A 53 -5.89 8.29 -9.69
N PHE A 54 -5.57 7.01 -9.55
CA PHE A 54 -4.81 6.28 -10.55
C PHE A 54 -5.69 5.99 -11.76
N LYS A 55 -5.15 6.22 -12.96
CA LYS A 55 -5.88 5.92 -14.20
C LYS A 55 -5.56 4.48 -14.61
N LYS A 56 -6.59 3.68 -14.91
CA LYS A 56 -6.38 2.43 -15.64
C LYS A 56 -5.97 2.76 -17.07
N ASP A 57 -4.91 2.14 -17.57
CA ASP A 57 -4.61 2.26 -18.98
C ASP A 57 -5.62 1.44 -19.81
N SER A 58 -5.97 1.96 -20.97
CA SER A 58 -7.05 1.43 -21.81
C SER A 58 -6.64 0.14 -22.51
N GLY A 59 -6.68 -0.98 -21.79
CA GLY A 59 -6.48 -2.31 -22.38
C GLY A 59 -5.97 -3.39 -21.41
N TYR A 60 -5.49 -3.00 -20.23
CA TYR A 60 -5.00 -3.90 -19.19
C TYR A 60 -5.50 -3.44 -17.81
N ASP A 61 -5.60 -4.34 -16.84
CA ASP A 61 -5.91 -4.00 -15.44
C ASP A 61 -4.75 -3.24 -14.73
N GLU A 62 -3.89 -2.58 -15.51
CA GLU A 62 -2.67 -1.93 -15.08
C GLU A 62 -2.89 -0.42 -14.92
N VAL A 63 -2.29 0.15 -13.87
CA VAL A 63 -2.25 1.59 -13.62
C VAL A 63 -1.37 2.25 -14.68
N SER A 64 -1.71 3.47 -15.07
CA SER A 64 -0.93 4.23 -16.07
C SER A 64 0.55 4.33 -15.67
N ASP A 65 1.44 4.14 -16.64
CA ASP A 65 2.89 4.29 -16.46
C ASP A 65 3.26 5.66 -15.88
N GLU A 66 2.49 6.71 -16.21
CA GLU A 66 2.70 8.06 -15.71
C GLU A 66 2.52 8.14 -14.19
N ASP A 67 1.43 7.58 -13.66
CA ASP A 67 1.14 7.56 -12.22
C ASP A 67 2.20 6.75 -11.46
N PHE A 68 2.63 5.63 -12.04
CA PHE A 68 3.70 4.79 -11.49
C PHE A 68 5.04 5.52 -11.44
N VAL A 69 5.43 6.14 -12.55
CA VAL A 69 6.67 6.89 -12.66
C VAL A 69 6.69 8.09 -11.71
N ASP A 70 5.56 8.77 -11.53
CA ASP A 70 5.49 9.96 -10.66
C ASP A 70 5.72 9.62 -9.19
N LEU A 71 5.02 8.62 -8.65
CA LEU A 71 5.19 8.20 -7.26
C LEU A 71 6.58 7.60 -7.01
N ILE A 72 7.14 6.81 -7.95
CA ILE A 72 8.51 6.31 -7.82
C ILE A 72 9.52 7.46 -7.75
N LYS A 73 9.40 8.45 -8.65
CA LYS A 73 10.31 9.61 -8.64
C LYS A 73 10.21 10.40 -7.35
N TYR A 74 8.99 10.53 -6.80
CA TYR A 74 8.79 11.13 -5.49
C TYR A 74 9.55 10.37 -4.40
N LEU A 75 9.32 9.06 -4.29
CA LEU A 75 9.97 8.23 -3.26
C LEU A 75 11.49 8.19 -3.43
N GLN A 76 12.00 8.13 -4.66
CA GLN A 76 13.45 8.21 -4.92
C GLN A 76 14.05 9.52 -4.38
N ARG A 77 13.35 10.64 -4.55
CA ARG A 77 13.81 11.95 -4.08
C ARG A 77 13.81 12.02 -2.56
N GLU A 78 12.69 11.71 -1.92
CA GLU A 78 12.53 11.84 -0.46
C GLU A 78 13.36 10.81 0.32
N LEU A 79 13.55 9.61 -0.25
CA LEU A 79 14.33 8.54 0.38
C LEU A 79 15.81 8.56 -0.02
N SER A 80 16.26 9.53 -0.82
CA SER A 80 17.65 9.61 -1.31
C SER A 80 18.71 9.67 -0.21
N GLY A 81 18.36 10.18 0.99
CA GLY A 81 19.23 10.19 2.17
C GLY A 81 19.41 8.82 2.83
N ASP A 82 18.67 7.80 2.39
CA ASP A 82 18.71 6.44 2.92
C ASP A 82 18.54 5.42 1.77
N PRO A 83 19.61 5.17 0.97
CA PRO A 83 19.53 4.29 -0.19
C PRO A 83 19.09 2.87 0.14
N GLY A 84 19.49 2.35 1.30
CA GLY A 84 19.08 1.01 1.75
C GLY A 84 17.58 0.90 2.05
N LEU A 85 16.95 2.01 2.46
CA LEU A 85 15.49 2.06 2.57
C LEU A 85 14.84 1.98 1.19
N TYR A 86 15.29 2.78 0.22
CA TYR A 86 14.73 2.75 -1.13
C TYR A 86 14.92 1.38 -1.81
N GLU A 87 16.10 0.77 -1.69
CA GLU A 87 16.42 -0.55 -2.25
C GLU A 87 15.58 -1.69 -1.66
N SER A 88 15.04 -1.51 -0.44
CA SER A 88 14.16 -2.49 0.19
C SER A 88 12.73 -2.49 -0.35
N ILE A 89 12.34 -1.50 -1.17
CA ILE A 89 10.96 -1.30 -1.59
C ILE A 89 10.63 -2.11 -2.85
N SER A 90 9.55 -2.87 -2.78
CA SER A 90 8.82 -3.39 -3.94
C SER A 90 7.45 -2.72 -4.00
N LEU A 91 7.23 -1.85 -4.98
CA LEU A 91 6.02 -1.02 -5.10
C LEU A 91 5.04 -1.62 -6.11
N ASN A 92 3.76 -1.69 -5.73
CA ASN A 92 2.64 -2.03 -6.60
C ASN A 92 1.58 -0.94 -6.50
N LEU A 93 1.05 -0.50 -7.65
CA LEU A 93 -0.05 0.46 -7.71
C LEU A 93 -1.30 -0.21 -8.25
N CYS A 94 -2.45 0.17 -7.72
CA CYS A 94 -3.74 -0.36 -8.16
C CYS A 94 -4.85 0.67 -8.02
N THR A 95 -5.88 0.53 -8.83
CA THR A 95 -7.11 1.31 -8.66
C THR A 95 -8.05 0.61 -7.70
N PHE A 96 -9.00 1.33 -7.12
CA PHE A 96 -10.14 0.68 -6.47
C PHE A 96 -10.94 -0.10 -7.53
N ASP A 97 -11.34 -1.34 -7.22
CA ASP A 97 -12.19 -2.13 -8.11
C ASP A 97 -13.63 -1.62 -8.04
N ASP A 98 -14.12 -1.05 -9.15
CA ASP A 98 -15.48 -0.52 -9.31
C ASP A 98 -16.57 -1.60 -9.12
N SER A 99 -16.24 -2.90 -9.21
CA SER A 99 -17.23 -3.98 -9.26
C SER A 99 -17.48 -4.71 -7.93
N ALA A 100 -16.56 -4.62 -6.96
CA ALA A 100 -16.63 -5.41 -5.72
C ALA A 100 -16.76 -4.57 -4.43
N GLY A 101 -16.62 -3.25 -4.48
CA GLY A 101 -16.50 -2.42 -3.27
C GLY A 101 -15.36 -2.86 -2.35
N LEU A 102 -14.46 -3.68 -2.89
CA LEU A 102 -13.32 -4.32 -2.29
C LEU A 102 -12.21 -4.19 -3.31
N THR A 103 -11.13 -3.52 -2.92
CA THR A 103 -9.81 -3.72 -3.51
C THR A 103 -9.46 -5.19 -3.35
N THR A 104 -9.79 -6.01 -4.34
CA THR A 104 -9.26 -7.38 -4.41
C THR A 104 -7.79 -7.23 -4.73
N PHE A 105 -6.98 -7.04 -3.69
CA PHE A 105 -5.53 -6.99 -3.82
C PHE A 105 -5.07 -8.34 -4.36
N TYR A 106 -4.73 -8.36 -5.65
CA TYR A 106 -3.72 -9.28 -6.11
C TYR A 106 -2.38 -8.74 -5.62
N TYR A 107 -2.07 -8.96 -4.33
CA TYR A 107 -0.66 -9.10 -3.98
C TYR A 107 -0.18 -10.31 -4.77
N PRO A 108 0.83 -10.19 -5.65
CA PRO A 108 1.43 -11.37 -6.22
C PRO A 108 2.05 -12.16 -5.06
N ASN A 109 1.36 -13.24 -4.65
CA ASN A 109 1.74 -14.25 -3.66
C ASN A 109 2.48 -13.70 -2.43
N LEU A 110 1.77 -13.55 -1.31
CA LEU A 110 2.45 -13.54 -0.01
C LEU A 110 3.31 -14.82 0.07
N GLU A 111 4.61 -14.63 0.22
CA GLU A 111 5.50 -15.75 0.52
C GLU A 111 5.20 -16.22 1.95
N SER A 112 5.50 -17.48 2.26
CA SER A 112 5.22 -18.06 3.59
C SER A 112 5.85 -17.28 4.75
N ASP A 113 6.88 -16.50 4.45
CA ASP A 113 7.72 -15.79 5.40
C ASP A 113 7.36 -14.29 5.48
N ASP A 114 6.34 -13.86 4.74
CA ASP A 114 5.88 -12.48 4.78
C ASP A 114 5.08 -12.20 6.05
N VAL A 115 5.41 -11.08 6.70
CA VAL A 115 4.67 -10.56 7.84
C VAL A 115 3.89 -9.34 7.39
N GLU A 116 2.57 -9.40 7.47
CA GLU A 116 1.69 -8.27 7.20
C GLU A 116 1.87 -7.19 8.28
N ILE A 117 1.90 -5.92 7.86
CA ILE A 117 1.88 -4.77 8.76
C ILE A 117 0.43 -4.34 8.96
N ASP A 118 0.06 -4.07 10.21
CA ASP A 118 -1.31 -3.69 10.57
C ASP A 118 -1.79 -2.51 9.71
N PHE A 119 -2.94 -2.68 9.07
CA PHE A 119 -3.56 -1.67 8.22
C PHE A 119 -3.77 -0.34 8.95
N ALA A 120 -4.12 -0.38 10.24
CA ALA A 120 -4.36 0.83 11.02
C ALA A 120 -3.07 1.61 11.30
N ASP A 121 -1.93 0.93 11.35
CA ASP A 121 -0.61 1.58 11.48
C ASP A 121 -0.23 2.29 10.16
N LEU A 122 -0.62 1.73 9.01
CA LEU A 122 -0.35 2.26 7.68
C LEU A 122 -1.36 3.30 7.21
N ASN A 123 -2.57 3.32 7.76
CA ASN A 123 -3.68 4.19 7.33
C ASN A 123 -4.42 4.76 8.55
N PRO A 124 -3.79 5.65 9.33
CA PRO A 124 -4.37 6.13 10.58
C PRO A 124 -5.71 6.82 10.34
N GLY A 125 -6.75 6.34 11.04
CA GLY A 125 -8.11 6.88 10.94
C GLY A 125 -8.96 6.31 9.78
N VAL A 126 -8.41 5.40 8.99
CA VAL A 126 -9.14 4.69 7.93
C VAL A 126 -9.56 3.32 8.43
N VAL A 127 -10.82 2.93 8.20
CA VAL A 127 -11.31 1.59 8.55
C VAL A 127 -10.88 0.61 7.47
N ASP A 128 -10.25 -0.50 7.87
CA ASP A 128 -9.87 -1.56 6.92
C ASP A 128 -11.14 -2.10 6.24
N PRO A 129 -11.28 -1.93 4.91
CA PRO A 129 -12.47 -2.36 4.19
C PRO A 129 -12.70 -3.87 4.34
N ARG A 130 -11.64 -4.69 4.50
CA ARG A 130 -11.74 -6.14 4.69
C ARG A 130 -12.49 -6.49 5.98
N THR A 131 -12.37 -5.66 7.01
CA THR A 131 -13.04 -5.87 8.30
C THR A 131 -14.51 -5.42 8.29
N ALA A 132 -14.86 -4.46 7.44
CA ALA A 132 -16.22 -3.93 7.33
C ALA A 132 -17.20 -4.97 6.75
N PHE A 133 -16.76 -5.77 5.78
CA PHE A 133 -17.58 -6.82 5.17
C PHE A 133 -17.89 -7.99 6.13
N VAL A 134 -16.98 -8.35 7.03
CA VAL A 134 -17.20 -9.43 8.00
C VAL A 134 -18.36 -9.10 8.96
N ARG A 135 -18.57 -7.81 9.28
CA ARG A 135 -19.69 -7.36 10.13
C ARG A 135 -21.03 -7.32 9.39
N ALA A 136 -21.05 -6.99 8.11
CA ALA A 136 -22.27 -7.00 7.31
C ALA A 136 -22.83 -8.42 7.09
N SER A 137 -21.93 -9.40 6.92
CA SER A 137 -22.30 -10.81 6.70
C SER A 137 -22.79 -11.55 7.95
N SER A 138 -22.50 -11.02 9.15
CA SER A 138 -22.84 -11.65 10.44
C SER A 138 -24.16 -11.17 11.05
N GLN A 139 -24.87 -10.22 10.41
CA GLN A 139 -26.22 -9.78 10.81
C GLN A 139 -27.36 -10.34 9.93
N GLY A 140 -27.06 -11.26 9.01
CA GLY A 140 -28.03 -11.83 8.05
C GLY A 140 -28.63 -13.19 8.43
N GLY A 141 -28.56 -13.63 9.69
CA GLY A 141 -29.13 -14.89 10.15
C GLY A 141 -30.35 -14.68 11.03
N ASN A 142 -31.55 -14.71 10.42
CA ASN A 142 -32.83 -14.93 11.10
C ASN A 142 -33.34 -16.33 10.76
#